data_AF-A0A4Q3FBG2-F1
#
_entry.id   AF-A0A4Q3FBG2-F1
#
_cell.length_a   1.000
_cell.length_b   1.000
_cell.length_c   1.000
_cell.angle_alpha   90.00
_cell.angle_beta   90.00
_cell.angle_gamma   90.00
#
_symmetry.space_group_name_H-M   'P 1'
#
loop_
_entity.id
_entity.type
_entity.pdbx_description
1 polymer ?
#
loop_
_entity_poly.entity_id
_entity_poly.type
_entity_poly.pdbx_seq_one_letter_code
_entity_poly.pdbx_strand_id
1 'polypeptide(L)' 'MPTIAAYIGAALLEIAGCFAFWGWLRLGKPVWWLLPGLVSLGLFAWLLTLVESAAAGRAFA' A
#
# COMPACT_ATOMS: atom_id res chain seq x y z
N MET A 1 -9.00 12.86 -14.37
CA MET A 1 -7.53 12.79 -14.21
C MET A 1 -7.11 12.86 -12.73
N PRO A 2 -7.37 11.86 -11.87
CA PRO A 2 -6.81 11.82 -10.51
C PRO A 2 -5.72 10.73 -10.35
N THR A 3 -5.04 10.32 -11.42
CA THR A 3 -4.03 9.24 -11.40
C THR A 3 -2.82 9.60 -10.55
N ILE A 4 -2.33 10.84 -10.58
CA ILE A 4 -1.20 11.28 -9.75
C ILE A 4 -1.52 11.19 -8.26
N ALA A 5 -2.71 11.63 -7.85
CA ALA A 5 -3.15 11.52 -6.46
C ALA A 5 -3.24 10.05 -6.03
N ALA A 6 -3.68 9.16 -6.93
CA ALA A 6 -3.71 7.73 -6.67
C ALA A 6 -2.30 7.13 -6.52
N TYR A 7 -1.35 7.48 -7.39
CA TYR A 7 0.05 7.03 -7.27
C TYR A 7 0.73 7.53 -5.99
N ILE A 8 0.50 8.80 -5.61
CA ILE A 8 1.03 9.36 -4.35
C ILE A 8 0.41 8.64 -3.15
N GLY A 9 -0.91 8.40 -3.17
CA GLY A 9 -1.60 7.63 -2.14
C GLY A 9 -1.05 6.20 -2.03
N ALA A 10 -0.81 5.54 -3.16
CA ALA A 10 -0.23 4.21 -3.22
C ALA A 10 1.18 4.16 -2.61
N ALA A 11 2.06 5.09 -2.98
CA ALA A 11 3.41 5.17 -2.41
C ALA A 11 3.40 5.37 -0.88
N LEU A 12 2.51 6.22 -0.37
CA LEU A 12 2.38 6.44 1.09
C LEU A 12 1.88 5.18 1.81
N LEU A 13 0.93 4.46 1.20
CA LEU A 13 0.37 3.23 1.76
C LEU A 13 1.39 2.08 1.78
N GLU A 14 2.23 1.97 0.76
CA GLU A 14 3.32 1.01 0.70
C GLU A 14 4.36 1.27 1.82
N ILE A 15 4.77 2.53 1.98
CA ILE A 15 5.70 2.93 3.05
C ILE A 15 5.09 2.63 4.43
N ALA A 16 3.82 2.97 4.64
CA ALA A 16 3.11 2.71 5.89
C ALA A 16 3.01 1.20 6.21
N GLY A 17 2.69 0.37 5.20
CA GLY A 17 2.63 -1.09 5.32
C GLY A 17 3.98 -1.69 5.71
N CYS A 18 5.04 -1.30 5.02
CA CYS A 18 6.41 -1.71 5.33
C CYS A 18 6.85 -1.26 6.74
N PHE A 19 6.50 -0.04 7.15
CA PHE A 19 6.85 0.48 8.47
C PHE A 19 6.12 -0.25 9.61
N ALA A 20 4.86 -0.64 9.38
CA ALA A 20 4.10 -1.44 10.34
C ALA A 20 4.73 -2.83 10.52
N PHE A 21 5.17 -3.48 9.44
CA PHE A 21 5.85 -4.78 9.49
C PHE A 21 7.21 -4.69 10.18
N TRP A 22 7.98 -3.65 9.87
CA TRP A 22 9.26 -3.36 10.54
C TRP A 22 9.07 -3.09 12.04
N GLY A 23 8.03 -2.34 12.41
CA GLY A 23 7.69 -2.08 13.81
C GLY A 23 7.29 -3.35 14.57
N TRP A 24 6.60 -4.28 13.92
CA TRP A 24 6.28 -5.57 14.52
C TRP A 24 7.54 -6.42 14.73
N LEU A 25 8.35 -6.62 13.68
CA LEU A 25 9.55 -7.46 13.74
C LEU A 25 10.66 -6.89 14.63
N ARG A 26 10.87 -5.57 14.62
CA ARG A 26 12.04 -4.95 15.28
C ARG A 26 11.74 -4.31 16.63
N LEU A 27 10.53 -3.77 16.84
CA LEU A 27 10.15 -3.16 18.11
C LEU A 27 9.35 -4.13 19.02
N GLY A 28 9.09 -5.36 18.59
CA GLY A 28 8.31 -6.33 19.39
C GLY A 28 6.88 -5.87 19.68
N LYS A 29 6.35 -4.98 18.82
CA LYS A 29 4.99 -4.45 18.98
C LYS A 29 3.97 -5.60 18.85
N PRO A 30 2.81 -5.52 19.51
CA PRO A 30 1.83 -6.59 19.48
C PRO A 30 1.32 -6.83 18.05
N VAL A 31 0.85 -8.05 17.75
CA VAL A 31 0.28 -8.46 16.44
C VAL A 31 -0.82 -7.49 15.96
N TRP A 32 -1.51 -6.83 16.88
CA TRP A 32 -2.50 -5.80 16.55
C TRP A 32 -1.91 -4.61 15.78
N TRP A 33 -0.59 -4.41 15.82
CA TRP A 33 0.12 -3.41 15.02
C TRP A 33 0.28 -3.78 13.54
N LEU A 34 0.12 -5.06 13.20
CA LEU A 34 0.06 -5.52 11.80
C LEU A 34 -1.28 -5.16 11.15
N LEU A 35 -2.34 -5.01 11.94
CA LEU A 35 -3.68 -4.70 11.43
C LEU A 35 -3.70 -3.40 10.61
N PRO A 36 -3.19 -2.25 11.11
CA PRO A 36 -3.09 -1.04 10.29
C PRO A 36 -2.16 -1.21 9.08
N GLY A 37 -1.09 -2.01 9.18
CA GLY A 37 -0.21 -2.31 8.05
C GLY A 37 -0.88 -3.09 6.94
N LEU A 38 -1.68 -4.10 7.30
CA LEU A 38 -2.50 -4.89 6.39
C LEU A 38 -3.59 -4.05 5.74
N VAL A 39 -4.24 -3.15 6.49
CA VAL A 39 -5.20 -2.20 5.92
C VAL A 39 -4.52 -1.26 4.93
N SER A 40 -3.31 -0.77 5.22
CA SER A 40 -2.56 0.06 4.28
C SER A 40 -2.21 -0.69 2.99
N LEU A 41 -1.77 -1.94 3.07
CA LEU A 41 -1.49 -2.78 1.89
C LEU A 41 -2.76 -3.11 1.08
N GLY A 42 -3.89 -3.35 1.77
CA GLY A 42 -5.18 -3.56 1.11
C GLY A 42 -5.65 -2.30 0.37
N LEU A 43 -5.51 -1.13 0.99
CA LEU A 43 -5.80 0.16 0.35
C LEU A 43 -4.86 0.43 -0.81
N PHE A 44 -3.57 0.07 -0.73
CA PHE A 44 -2.63 0.17 -1.84
C PHE A 44 -3.11 -0.65 -3.04
N ALA A 45 -3.46 -1.91 -2.84
CA ALA A 45 -4.02 -2.77 -3.88
C ALA A 45 -5.31 -2.19 -4.46
N TRP A 46 -6.20 -1.67 -3.61
CA TRP A 46 -7.43 -1.01 -4.04
C TRP A 46 -7.15 0.24 -4.90
N LEU A 47 -6.20 1.08 -4.52
CA LEU A 47 -5.80 2.24 -5.32
C LEU A 47 -5.25 1.84 -6.69
N LEU A 48 -4.52 0.73 -6.79
CA LEU A 48 -4.06 0.18 -8.08
C LEU A 48 -5.22 -0.29 -8.97
N THR A 49 -6.34 -0.75 -8.39
CA THR A 49 -7.53 -1.10 -9.19
C THR A 49 -8.27 0.12 -9.74
N LEU A 50 -8.18 1.27 -9.05
CA LEU A 50 -8.78 2.53 -9.47
C LEU A 50 -7.92 3.30 -10.47
N VAL A 51 -6.61 3.02 -10.52
CA VAL A 51 -5.72 3.48 -11.59
C VAL A 51 -6.15 2.78 -12.88
N GLU A 52 -6.68 3.57 -13.82
CA GLU A 52 -7.16 3.08 -15.12
C GLU A 52 -6.11 2.18 -15.80
N SER A 53 -6.52 0.95 -16.12
CA SER A 53 -5.66 -0.16 -16.56
C SER A 53 -4.88 0.08 -17.85
N ALA A 54 -4.95 1.27 -18.47
CA ALA A 54 -4.07 1.65 -19.56
C ALA A 54 -2.59 1.70 -19.13
N ALA A 55 -2.30 1.95 -17.85
CA ALA A 55 -0.95 1.80 -17.28
C ALA A 55 -0.68 0.37 -16.75
N ALA A 56 -1.72 -0.33 -16.27
CA ALA A 56 -1.58 -1.67 -15.67
C ALA A 56 -1.46 -2.81 -16.71
N GLY A 57 -2.05 -2.68 -17.89
CA GLY A 57 -1.94 -3.66 -18.99
C GLY A 57 -0.53 -3.76 -19.62
N ARG A 58 0.38 -2.85 -19.25
CA ARG A 58 1.81 -2.90 -19.58
C ARG A 58 2.70 -3.17 -18.37
N ALA A 59 2.14 -3.32 -17.18
CA ALA A 59 2.83 -3.64 -15.93
C ALA A 59 2.62 -5.10 -15.48
N PHE A 60 1.86 -5.89 -16.24
CA PHE A 60 2.02 -7.34 -16.31
C PHE A 60 2.98 -7.66 -17.46
N ALA A 61 4.28 -7.52 -17.20
CA ALA A 61 5.36 -8.08 -18.00
C ALA A 61 6.44 -8.59 -17.03
#